data_AF-A0A1H0LS76-F1
#
_entry.id   AF-A0A1H0LS76-F1
#
_cell.length_a   1.000
_cell.length_b   1.000
_cell.length_c   1.000
_cell.angle_alpha   90.00
_cell.angle_beta   90.00
_cell.angle_gamma   90.00
#
_symmetry.space_group_name_H-M   'P 1'
#
loop_
_entity.id
_entity.type
_entity.pdbx_description
1 polymer ?
#
loop_
_entity_poly.entity_id
_entity_poly.type
_entity_poly.pdbx_seq_one_letter_code
_entity_poly.pdbx_strand_id
1 'polypeptide(L)'
;MTIFDNISIPRKLFLAFAVMLAVGLGINGVVYWKSTEIRQSVHWTDHTIQVMDAANRSMSAMVDQETGYRGFLLSGDEKFLDPYRKGWTAFETAWQQAKGLTADNPAQQERLATVRRLAESWHTGVAEKGIAQMADPRTREAARQAEIAGTGKAAMDGLRGEIGQIIGTESGLMETRRTAQDAAFDTSTQMILLGIAANLVIAAAIGLILVRTVAKPVTRISANLANLATPFDTGRQDEVGRIEGTAQAVEQAFREISGVLAAASVGDFSKTLSQDFGGLSSEVEGNLRAMTENLKAIANVATAIASGDLTVETQRLSEQDVLGIALEQMLEKLRAVVTEASSAAGNVSAGSQELSSSAE
;
A
#
# COMPACT_ATOMS: atom_id res chain seq x y z
N MET A 1 -14.50 -7.68 -18.85
CA MET A 1 -14.20 -7.06 -17.54
C MET A 1 -15.50 -6.72 -16.79
N THR A 2 -16.40 -7.68 -16.57
CA THR A 2 -17.71 -7.43 -15.93
C THR A 2 -17.77 -7.81 -14.44
N ILE A 3 -16.77 -8.56 -13.94
CA ILE A 3 -16.72 -9.01 -12.54
C ILE A 3 -16.59 -7.84 -11.56
N PHE A 4 -15.87 -6.77 -11.93
CA PHE A 4 -15.66 -5.62 -11.05
C PHE A 4 -16.83 -4.64 -11.02
N ASP A 5 -17.77 -4.72 -11.96
CA ASP A 5 -18.82 -3.69 -12.05
C ASP A 5 -19.86 -3.82 -10.94
N ASN A 6 -20.13 -5.05 -10.47
CA ASN A 6 -21.15 -5.34 -9.45
C ASN A 6 -20.63 -5.35 -8.00
N ILE A 7 -19.37 -5.00 -7.77
CA ILE A 7 -18.78 -4.95 -6.43
C ILE A 7 -19.00 -3.55 -5.85
N SER A 8 -19.35 -3.44 -4.56
CA SER A 8 -19.46 -2.13 -3.90
C SER A 8 -18.10 -1.42 -3.82
N ILE A 9 -18.10 -0.08 -3.89
CA ILE A 9 -16.87 0.73 -3.85
C ILE A 9 -15.97 0.38 -2.63
N PRO A 10 -16.48 0.22 -1.40
CA PRO A 10 -15.65 -0.14 -0.25
C PRO A 10 -14.97 -1.50 -0.40
N ARG A 11 -15.65 -2.49 -0.99
CA ARG A 11 -15.07 -3.82 -1.25
C ARG A 11 -13.98 -3.75 -2.32
N LYS A 12 -14.14 -2.93 -3.36
CA LYS A 12 -13.08 -2.70 -4.37
C LYS A 12 -11.83 -2.11 -3.74
N LEU A 13 -11.99 -1.09 -2.91
CA LEU A 13 -10.88 -0.45 -2.20
C LEU A 13 -10.21 -1.46 -1.25
N PHE A 14 -10.98 -2.20 -0.46
CA PHE A 14 -10.44 -3.22 0.43
C PHE A 14 -9.65 -4.29 -0.32
N LEU A 15 -10.19 -4.85 -1.41
CA LEU A 15 -9.49 -5.83 -2.24
C LEU A 15 -8.20 -5.27 -2.84
N ALA A 16 -8.23 -4.04 -3.34
CA ALA A 16 -7.04 -3.37 -3.87
C ALA A 16 -5.93 -3.24 -2.82
N PHE A 17 -6.26 -2.72 -1.63
CA PHE A 17 -5.29 -2.60 -0.53
C PHE A 17 -4.84 -3.97 0.00
N ALA A 18 -5.74 -4.95 0.10
CA ALA A 18 -5.42 -6.29 0.56
C ALA A 18 -4.44 -6.99 -0.38
N VAL A 19 -4.63 -6.88 -1.70
CA VAL A 19 -3.68 -7.42 -2.70
C VAL A 19 -2.33 -6.73 -2.59
N MET A 20 -2.31 -5.40 -2.47
CA MET A 20 -1.06 -4.64 -2.32
C MET A 20 -0.29 -5.04 -1.06
N LEU A 21 -0.99 -5.19 0.06
CA LEU A 21 -0.42 -5.65 1.33
C LEU A 21 0.05 -7.11 1.26
N ALA A 22 -0.73 -8.00 0.66
CA ALA A 22 -0.36 -9.42 0.54
C ALA A 22 0.93 -9.62 -0.27
N VAL A 23 1.08 -8.87 -1.38
CA VAL A 23 2.31 -8.88 -2.18
C VAL A 23 3.48 -8.33 -1.37
N GLY A 24 3.29 -7.20 -0.68
CA GLY A 24 4.30 -6.62 0.20
C GLY A 24 4.75 -7.57 1.31
N LEU A 25 3.80 -8.26 1.97
CA LEU A 25 4.10 -9.27 2.99
C LEU A 25 4.82 -10.48 2.42
N GLY A 26 4.45 -10.95 1.23
CA GLY A 26 5.13 -12.03 0.54
C GLY A 26 6.61 -11.71 0.27
N ILE A 27 6.89 -10.52 -0.27
CA ILE A 27 8.27 -10.04 -0.51
C ILE A 27 9.05 -9.99 0.81
N ASN A 28 8.47 -9.38 1.86
CA ASN A 28 9.11 -9.30 3.18
C ASN A 28 9.40 -10.68 3.78
N GLY A 29 8.49 -11.66 3.60
CA GLY A 29 8.68 -13.04 4.07
C GLY A 29 9.88 -13.71 3.40
N VAL A 30 10.05 -13.54 2.09
CA VAL A 30 11.21 -14.10 1.37
C VAL A 30 12.52 -13.42 1.78
N VAL A 31 12.51 -12.09 1.93
CA VAL A 31 13.67 -11.35 2.44
C VAL A 31 14.06 -11.80 3.85
N TYR A 32 13.08 -12.01 4.73
CA TYR A 32 13.32 -12.53 6.07
C TYR A 32 13.95 -13.91 6.03
N TRP A 33 13.42 -14.82 5.21
CA TRP A 33 13.98 -16.18 5.06
C TRP A 33 15.43 -16.14 4.59
N LYS A 34 15.77 -15.36 3.55
CA LYS A 34 17.15 -15.23 3.08
C LYS A 34 18.08 -14.52 4.09
N SER A 35 17.56 -13.57 4.86
CA SER A 35 18.32 -12.96 5.97
C SER A 35 18.72 -13.98 7.04
N THR A 36 17.88 -14.99 7.31
CA THR A 36 18.23 -16.04 8.30
C THR A 36 19.36 -16.94 7.81
N GLU A 37 19.40 -17.27 6.51
CA GLU A 37 20.48 -18.04 5.87
C GLU A 37 21.82 -17.29 5.97
N ILE A 38 21.80 -15.98 5.76
CA ILE A 38 22.97 -15.10 5.92
C ILE A 38 23.49 -15.11 7.37
N ARG A 39 22.61 -15.04 8.38
CA ARG A 39 23.01 -15.07 9.80
C ARG A 39 23.74 -16.36 10.17
N GLN A 40 23.28 -17.50 9.66
CA GLN A 40 23.96 -18.78 9.90
C GLN A 40 25.35 -18.79 9.26
N SER A 41 25.49 -18.25 8.05
CA SER A 41 26.82 -18.13 7.41
C SER A 41 27.80 -17.28 8.23
N VAL A 42 27.33 -16.18 8.83
CA VAL A 42 28.18 -15.32 9.70
C VAL A 42 28.69 -16.09 10.92
N HIS A 43 27.82 -16.86 11.59
CA HIS A 43 28.22 -17.69 12.72
C HIS A 43 29.28 -18.73 12.34
N TRP A 44 29.12 -19.37 11.18
CA TRP A 44 30.09 -20.33 10.67
C TRP A 44 31.43 -19.70 10.26
N THR A 45 31.43 -18.47 9.75
CA THR A 45 32.67 -17.73 9.48
C THR A 45 33.43 -17.44 10.77
N ASP A 46 32.75 -16.96 11.82
CA ASP A 46 33.36 -16.73 13.13
C ASP A 46 33.95 -18.02 13.72
N HIS A 47 33.20 -19.11 13.63
CA HIS A 47 33.65 -20.43 14.04
C HIS A 47 34.94 -20.87 13.32
N THR A 48 34.98 -20.76 11.98
CA THR A 48 36.18 -21.08 11.20
C THR A 48 37.39 -20.23 11.60
N ILE A 49 37.20 -18.93 11.88
CA ILE A 49 38.27 -18.05 12.38
C ILE A 49 38.78 -18.53 13.74
N GLN A 50 37.89 -18.93 14.65
CA GLN A 50 38.29 -19.45 15.97
C GLN A 50 39.10 -20.76 15.86
N VAL A 51 38.73 -21.67 14.94
CA VAL A 51 39.48 -22.91 14.68
C VAL A 51 40.87 -22.59 14.14
N MET A 52 40.97 -21.69 13.16
CA MET A 52 42.25 -21.26 12.58
C MET A 52 43.14 -20.56 13.61
N ASP A 53 42.59 -19.71 14.48
CA ASP A 53 43.33 -19.07 15.57
C ASP A 53 43.87 -20.11 16.57
N ALA A 54 43.05 -21.06 17.00
CA ALA A 54 43.47 -22.13 17.90
C ALA A 54 44.57 -23.02 17.29
N ALA A 55 44.47 -23.33 15.99
CA ALA A 55 45.50 -24.07 15.26
C ALA A 55 46.82 -23.28 15.16
N ASN A 56 46.75 -21.98 14.82
CA ASN A 56 47.93 -21.11 14.76
C ASN A 56 48.59 -20.94 16.14
N ARG A 57 47.81 -20.74 17.21
CA ARG A 57 48.33 -20.66 18.58
C ARG A 57 49.02 -21.94 19.01
N SER A 58 48.48 -23.10 18.64
CA SER A 58 49.11 -24.40 18.88
C SER A 58 50.49 -24.47 18.22
N MET A 59 50.60 -24.06 16.95
CA MET A 59 51.88 -24.01 16.24
C MET A 59 52.86 -23.02 16.87
N SER A 60 52.43 -21.79 17.16
CA SER A 60 53.27 -20.77 17.79
C SER A 60 53.82 -21.23 19.14
N ALA A 61 52.99 -21.89 19.96
CA ALA A 61 53.40 -22.43 21.25
C ALA A 61 54.44 -23.56 21.14
N MET A 62 54.40 -24.35 20.05
CA MET A 62 55.46 -25.33 19.75
C MET A 62 56.76 -24.66 19.25
N VAL A 63 56.66 -23.55 18.50
CA VAL A 63 57.84 -22.77 18.08
C VAL A 63 58.52 -22.10 19.28
N ASP A 64 57.74 -21.56 20.22
CA ASP A 64 58.28 -20.98 21.47
C ASP A 64 58.99 -22.04 22.31
N GLN A 65 58.46 -23.27 22.32
CA GLN A 65 59.13 -24.42 22.92
C GLN A 65 60.45 -24.75 22.25
N GLU A 66 60.48 -24.87 20.92
CA GLU A 66 61.69 -25.15 20.15
C GLU A 66 62.75 -24.06 20.39
N THR A 67 62.33 -22.80 20.45
CA THR A 67 63.19 -21.65 20.71
C THR A 67 63.78 -21.68 22.11
N GLY A 68 62.96 -21.93 23.14
CA GLY A 68 63.42 -22.04 24.53
C GLY A 68 64.37 -23.20 24.74
N TYR A 69 64.03 -24.37 24.20
CA TYR A 69 64.87 -25.56 24.24
C TYR A 69 66.25 -25.31 23.61
N ARG A 70 66.31 -24.73 22.41
CA ARG A 70 67.58 -24.38 21.75
C ARG A 70 68.40 -23.36 22.52
N GLY A 71 67.74 -22.34 23.09
CA GLY A 71 68.40 -21.35 23.95
C GLY A 71 69.05 -21.99 25.19
N PHE A 72 68.38 -22.97 25.79
CA PHE A 72 68.90 -23.75 26.92
C PHE A 72 70.07 -24.67 26.50
N LEU A 73 69.96 -25.38 25.37
CA LEU A 73 71.07 -26.21 24.87
C LEU A 73 72.34 -25.39 24.58
N LEU A 74 72.16 -24.16 24.09
CA LEU A 74 73.26 -23.24 23.77
C LEU A 74 73.92 -22.66 25.02
N SER A 75 73.12 -22.11 25.94
CA SER A 75 73.61 -21.34 27.09
C SER A 75 73.82 -22.17 28.37
N GLY A 76 73.05 -23.24 28.54
CA GLY A 76 72.92 -23.96 29.81
C GLY A 76 72.14 -23.21 30.90
N ASP A 77 71.61 -22.01 30.62
CA ASP A 77 70.85 -21.22 31.59
C ASP A 77 69.37 -21.65 31.60
N GLU A 78 68.91 -22.15 32.75
CA GLU A 78 67.53 -22.61 32.93
C GLU A 78 66.47 -21.54 32.63
N LYS A 79 66.81 -20.24 32.65
CA LYS A 79 65.86 -19.18 32.27
C LYS A 79 65.32 -19.33 30.84
N PHE A 80 66.09 -19.93 29.94
CA PHE A 80 65.61 -20.23 28.59
C PHE A 80 64.53 -21.32 28.55
N LEU A 81 64.34 -22.08 29.65
CA LEU A 81 63.26 -23.07 29.76
C LEU A 81 61.90 -22.44 30.12
N ASP A 82 61.83 -21.16 30.47
CA ASP A 82 60.56 -20.47 30.73
C ASP A 82 59.61 -20.47 29.51
N PRO A 83 60.03 -20.04 28.30
CA PRO A 83 59.19 -20.14 27.09
C PRO A 83 58.88 -21.60 26.72
N TYR A 84 59.77 -22.55 27.04
CA TYR A 84 59.51 -23.98 26.84
C TYR A 84 58.36 -24.49 27.72
N ARG A 85 58.43 -24.26 29.03
CA ARG A 85 57.39 -24.71 29.96
C ARG A 85 56.05 -24.02 29.69
N LYS A 86 56.07 -22.70 29.42
CA LYS A 86 54.85 -21.94 29.09
C LYS A 86 54.25 -22.36 27.75
N GLY A 87 55.09 -22.63 26.75
CA GLY A 87 54.67 -23.07 25.43
C GLY A 87 53.96 -24.42 25.46
N TRP A 88 54.36 -25.37 26.32
CA TRP A 88 53.64 -26.64 26.45
C TRP A 88 52.21 -26.46 26.98
N THR A 89 52.05 -25.65 28.03
CA THR A 89 50.73 -25.33 28.59
C THR A 89 49.85 -24.57 27.59
N ALA A 90 50.44 -23.62 26.84
CA ALA A 90 49.74 -22.88 25.80
C ALA A 90 49.32 -23.78 24.63
N PHE A 91 50.19 -24.71 24.22
CA PHE A 91 49.88 -25.73 23.21
C PHE A 91 48.69 -26.60 23.65
N GLU A 92 48.72 -27.14 24.87
CA GLU A 92 47.63 -27.96 25.39
C GLU A 92 46.30 -27.20 25.37
N THR A 93 46.32 -25.95 25.83
CA THR A 93 45.13 -25.10 25.88
C THR A 93 44.56 -24.85 24.48
N ALA A 94 45.41 -24.44 23.54
CA ALA A 94 45.00 -24.16 22.16
C ALA A 94 44.55 -25.42 21.42
N TRP A 95 45.21 -26.55 21.65
CA TRP A 95 44.84 -27.84 21.07
C TRP A 95 43.48 -28.34 21.58
N GLN A 96 43.22 -28.25 22.89
CA GLN A 96 41.91 -28.59 23.48
C GLN A 96 40.80 -27.69 22.94
N GLN A 97 41.08 -26.38 22.78
CA GLN A 97 40.14 -25.45 22.17
C GLN A 97 39.83 -25.85 20.72
N ALA A 98 40.84 -26.11 19.89
CA ALA A 98 40.65 -26.56 18.51
C ALA A 98 39.86 -27.87 18.45
N LYS A 99 40.14 -28.81 19.35
CA LYS A 99 39.43 -30.09 19.47
C LYS A 99 37.97 -29.91 19.87
N GLY A 100 37.66 -28.99 20.79
CA GLY A 100 36.30 -28.68 21.19
C GLY A 100 35.49 -28.00 20.08
N LEU A 101 36.11 -27.06 19.37
CA LEU A 101 35.48 -26.36 18.25
C LEU A 101 35.14 -27.32 17.10
N THR A 102 36.03 -28.27 16.80
CA THR A 102 35.87 -29.21 15.67
C THR A 102 35.19 -30.54 16.05
N ALA A 103 34.41 -30.58 17.12
CA ALA A 103 33.80 -31.82 17.62
C ALA A 103 32.82 -32.47 16.62
N ASP A 104 32.27 -31.68 15.70
CA ASP A 104 31.37 -32.10 14.63
C ASP A 104 32.09 -32.61 13.36
N ASN A 105 33.42 -32.54 13.32
CA ASN A 105 34.21 -32.87 12.13
C ASN A 105 35.23 -34.00 12.40
N PRO A 106 34.88 -35.27 12.10
CA PRO A 106 35.75 -36.42 12.34
C PRO A 106 37.14 -36.33 11.68
N ALA A 107 37.22 -35.74 10.48
CA ALA A 107 38.48 -35.59 9.76
C ALA A 107 39.41 -34.58 10.46
N GLN A 108 38.86 -33.47 10.98
CA GLN A 108 39.64 -32.52 11.77
C GLN A 108 40.07 -33.11 13.12
N GLN A 109 39.23 -33.94 13.76
CA GLN A 109 39.61 -34.67 14.97
C GLN A 109 40.81 -35.60 14.76
N GLU A 110 40.85 -36.33 13.64
CA GLU A 110 41.97 -37.21 13.28
C GLU A 110 43.27 -36.41 13.04
N ARG A 111 43.18 -35.28 12.34
CA ARG A 111 44.32 -34.37 12.13
C ARG A 111 44.83 -33.81 13.45
N LEU A 112 43.94 -33.36 14.33
CA LEU A 112 44.30 -32.86 15.66
C LEU A 112 44.93 -33.95 16.54
N ALA A 113 44.47 -35.20 16.45
CA ALA A 113 45.11 -36.32 17.13
C ALA A 113 46.53 -36.58 16.61
N THR A 114 46.75 -36.39 15.30
CA THR A 114 48.09 -36.49 14.70
C THR A 114 48.99 -35.34 15.12
N VAL A 115 48.49 -34.10 15.15
CA VAL A 115 49.19 -32.93 15.72
C VAL A 115 49.64 -33.21 17.15
N ARG A 116 48.75 -33.73 17.99
CA ARG A 116 49.07 -34.08 19.39
C ARG A 116 50.20 -35.10 19.49
N ARG A 117 50.12 -36.18 18.71
CA ARG A 117 51.13 -37.25 18.69
C ARG A 117 52.50 -36.74 18.25
N LEU A 118 52.53 -35.86 17.23
CA LEU A 118 53.77 -35.24 16.76
C LEU A 118 54.34 -34.28 17.80
N ALA A 119 53.49 -33.51 18.48
CA ALA A 119 53.88 -32.60 19.56
C ALA A 119 54.48 -33.37 20.74
N GLU A 120 53.82 -34.44 21.20
CA GLU A 120 54.32 -35.32 22.26
C GLU A 120 55.63 -36.03 21.86
N SER A 121 55.72 -36.50 20.61
CA SER A 121 56.93 -37.11 20.09
C SER A 121 58.11 -36.14 20.10
N TRP A 122 57.88 -34.85 19.83
CA TRP A 122 58.91 -33.83 19.93
C TRP A 122 59.21 -33.45 21.39
N HIS A 123 58.18 -33.13 22.17
CA HIS A 123 58.29 -32.67 23.55
C HIS A 123 58.96 -33.73 24.45
N THR A 124 58.37 -34.92 24.55
CA THR A 124 58.90 -36.00 25.40
C THR A 124 60.04 -36.77 24.73
N GLY A 125 59.95 -36.98 23.41
CA GLY A 125 60.91 -37.82 22.69
C GLY A 125 62.24 -37.12 22.40
N VAL A 126 62.26 -35.79 22.31
CA VAL A 126 63.44 -34.98 21.96
C VAL A 126 63.77 -33.98 23.05
N ALA A 127 62.86 -33.06 23.36
CA ALA A 127 63.18 -31.92 24.23
C ALA A 127 63.45 -32.34 25.68
N GLU A 128 62.54 -33.08 26.33
CA GLU A 128 62.72 -33.57 27.71
C GLU A 128 63.99 -34.43 27.86
N LYS A 129 64.27 -35.31 26.89
CA LYS A 129 65.50 -36.12 26.90
C LYS A 129 66.75 -35.25 26.79
N GLY A 130 66.74 -34.26 25.90
CA GLY A 130 67.86 -33.31 25.77
C GLY A 130 68.05 -32.45 27.01
N ILE A 131 66.96 -32.00 27.64
CA ILE A 131 67.01 -31.24 28.90
C ILE A 131 67.62 -32.09 30.01
N ALA A 132 67.19 -33.36 30.15
CA ALA A 132 67.76 -34.28 31.12
C ALA A 132 69.26 -34.56 30.86
N GLN A 133 69.67 -34.71 29.60
CA GLN A 133 71.07 -34.89 29.22
C GLN A 133 71.94 -33.65 29.49
N MET A 134 71.35 -32.45 29.53
CA MET A 134 72.08 -31.23 29.89
C MET A 134 72.42 -31.14 31.39
N ALA A 135 71.74 -31.91 32.25
CA ALA A 135 71.99 -31.94 33.68
C ALA A 135 73.32 -32.62 34.05
N ASP A 136 73.74 -33.66 33.32
CA ASP A 136 75.03 -34.34 33.52
C ASP A 136 76.09 -33.76 32.56
N PRO A 137 77.22 -33.21 33.06
CA PRO A 137 78.31 -32.70 32.23
C PRO A 137 78.82 -33.66 31.16
N ARG A 138 78.74 -34.97 31.38
CA ARG A 138 79.19 -36.02 30.45
C ARG A 138 78.25 -36.20 29.25
N THR A 139 76.98 -35.82 29.38
CA THR A 139 75.96 -36.01 28.35
C THR A 139 75.55 -34.71 27.64
N ARG A 140 76.02 -33.55 28.12
CA ARG A 140 75.74 -32.23 27.51
C ARG A 140 76.08 -32.15 26.03
N GLU A 141 77.25 -32.64 25.64
CA GLU A 141 77.66 -32.59 24.24
C GLU A 141 76.80 -33.51 23.36
N ALA A 142 76.41 -34.68 23.87
CA ALA A 142 75.49 -35.57 23.17
C ALA A 142 74.12 -34.92 22.93
N ALA A 143 73.59 -34.16 23.90
CA ALA A 143 72.35 -33.40 23.74
C ALA A 143 72.44 -32.34 22.63
N ARG A 144 73.54 -31.59 22.58
CA ARG A 144 73.77 -30.59 21.53
C ARG A 144 73.93 -31.23 20.16
N GLN A 145 74.68 -32.33 20.07
CA GLN A 145 74.86 -33.05 18.81
C GLN A 145 73.54 -33.66 18.29
N ALA A 146 72.65 -34.12 19.18
CA ALA A 146 71.33 -34.60 18.79
C ALA A 146 70.46 -33.49 18.16
N GLU A 147 70.53 -32.27 18.68
CA GLU A 147 69.83 -31.11 18.09
C GLU A 147 70.48 -30.68 16.77
N ILE A 148 71.82 -30.65 16.68
CA ILE A 148 72.55 -30.37 15.43
C ILE A 148 72.20 -31.39 14.34
N ALA A 149 72.04 -32.66 14.70
CA ALA A 149 71.60 -33.72 13.81
C ALA A 149 70.12 -33.61 13.38
N GLY A 150 69.37 -32.64 13.94
CA GLY A 150 67.98 -32.38 13.58
C GLY A 150 67.00 -33.43 14.11
N THR A 151 67.27 -34.05 15.25
CA THR A 151 66.42 -35.13 15.82
C THR A 151 64.95 -34.70 16.00
N GLY A 152 64.68 -33.43 16.29
CA GLY A 152 63.32 -32.88 16.40
C GLY A 152 62.69 -32.39 15.09
N LYS A 153 63.46 -32.28 14.00
CA LYS A 153 63.02 -31.61 12.77
C LYS A 153 61.83 -32.29 12.12
N ALA A 154 61.86 -33.61 11.99
CA ALA A 154 60.78 -34.37 11.35
C ALA A 154 59.43 -34.20 12.07
N ALA A 155 59.44 -34.18 13.40
CA ALA A 155 58.23 -33.97 14.19
C ALA A 155 57.68 -32.54 14.01
N MET A 156 58.54 -31.51 14.06
CA MET A 156 58.13 -30.13 13.85
C MET A 156 57.65 -29.85 12.42
N ASP A 157 58.30 -30.43 11.40
CA ASP A 157 57.87 -30.30 10.01
C ASP A 157 56.53 -31.02 9.76
N GLY A 158 56.33 -32.20 10.36
CA GLY A 158 55.03 -32.87 10.37
C GLY A 158 53.94 -32.03 11.04
N LEU A 159 54.27 -31.37 12.16
CA LEU A 159 53.33 -30.52 12.89
C LEU A 159 52.94 -29.29 12.07
N ARG A 160 53.91 -28.63 11.40
CA ARG A 160 53.65 -27.55 10.42
C ARG A 160 52.75 -28.04 9.29
N GLY A 161 53.01 -29.24 8.78
CA GLY A 161 52.22 -29.86 7.70
C GLY A 161 50.76 -30.08 8.10
N GLU A 162 50.51 -30.73 9.24
CA GLU A 162 49.15 -31.02 9.69
C GLU A 162 48.38 -29.76 10.08
N ILE A 163 49.01 -28.80 10.76
CA ILE A 163 48.38 -27.49 11.04
C ILE A 163 48.04 -26.76 9.74
N GLY A 164 48.94 -26.79 8.75
CA GLY A 164 48.68 -26.22 7.42
C GLY A 164 47.47 -26.86 6.73
N GLN A 165 47.29 -28.18 6.86
CA GLN A 165 46.13 -28.89 6.32
C GLN A 165 44.82 -28.53 7.03
N ILE A 166 44.85 -28.40 8.36
CA ILE A 166 43.70 -27.95 9.16
C ILE A 166 43.27 -26.55 8.68
N ILE A 167 44.22 -25.61 8.59
CA ILE A 167 43.98 -24.23 8.16
C ILE A 167 43.49 -24.18 6.70
N GLY A 168 44.09 -24.96 5.80
CA GLY A 168 43.68 -25.01 4.39
C GLY A 168 42.25 -25.51 4.22
N THR A 169 41.85 -26.53 4.99
CA THR A 169 40.49 -27.06 4.98
C THR A 169 39.48 -26.01 5.44
N GLU A 170 39.76 -25.34 6.55
CA GLU A 170 38.92 -24.27 7.08
C GLU A 170 38.81 -23.08 6.10
N SER A 171 39.92 -22.68 5.49
CA SER A 171 39.96 -21.57 4.53
C SER A 171 39.12 -21.87 3.28
N GLY A 172 39.19 -23.10 2.73
CA GLY A 172 38.38 -23.50 1.58
C GLY A 172 36.88 -23.57 1.89
N LEU A 173 36.53 -24.02 3.10
CA LEU A 173 35.15 -24.03 3.56
C LEU A 173 34.61 -22.60 3.75
N MET A 174 35.42 -21.69 4.28
CA MET A 174 35.09 -20.27 4.40
C MET A 174 34.85 -19.62 3.03
N GLU A 175 35.68 -19.92 2.02
CA GLU A 175 35.48 -19.42 0.65
C GLU A 175 34.18 -19.93 0.01
N THR A 176 33.87 -21.21 0.20
CA THR A 176 32.61 -21.82 -0.25
C THR A 176 31.40 -21.15 0.42
N ARG A 177 31.49 -20.89 1.73
CA ARG A 177 30.42 -20.21 2.48
C ARG A 177 30.28 -18.75 2.05
N ARG A 178 31.39 -18.05 1.80
CA ARG A 178 31.40 -16.66 1.34
C ARG A 178 30.75 -16.50 -0.03
N THR A 179 31.09 -17.35 -0.98
CA THR A 179 30.48 -17.32 -2.33
C THR A 179 28.97 -17.62 -2.26
N ALA A 180 28.54 -18.56 -1.42
CA ALA A 180 27.11 -18.80 -1.17
C ALA A 180 26.42 -17.60 -0.50
N GLN A 181 27.10 -16.92 0.43
CA GLN A 181 26.60 -15.71 1.09
C GLN A 181 26.45 -14.54 0.10
N ASP A 182 27.45 -14.29 -0.75
CA ASP A 182 27.40 -13.24 -1.77
C ASP A 182 26.24 -13.49 -2.74
N ALA A 183 26.08 -14.73 -3.21
CA ALA A 183 24.95 -15.12 -4.04
C ALA A 183 23.59 -14.93 -3.34
N ALA A 184 23.50 -15.22 -2.04
CA ALA A 184 22.29 -14.99 -1.25
C ALA A 184 21.98 -13.49 -1.09
N PHE A 185 22.99 -12.63 -0.96
CA PHE A 185 22.83 -11.17 -0.95
C PHE A 185 22.38 -10.62 -2.31
N ASP A 186 22.99 -11.07 -3.40
CA ASP A 186 22.61 -10.66 -4.76
C ASP A 186 21.16 -11.04 -5.05
N THR A 187 20.79 -12.29 -4.74
CA THR A 187 19.43 -12.78 -4.90
C THR A 187 18.45 -11.97 -4.05
N SER A 188 18.80 -11.65 -2.80
CA SER A 188 17.97 -10.81 -1.92
C SER A 188 17.78 -9.40 -2.48
N THR A 189 18.86 -8.80 -3.00
CA THR A 189 18.84 -7.46 -3.58
C THR A 189 17.97 -7.42 -4.84
N GLN A 190 18.13 -8.39 -5.73
CA GLN A 190 17.30 -8.51 -6.94
C GLN A 190 15.82 -8.70 -6.59
N MET A 191 15.50 -9.53 -5.61
CA MET A 191 14.10 -9.72 -5.16
C MET A 191 13.50 -8.45 -4.56
N ILE A 192 14.28 -7.65 -3.81
CA ILE A 192 13.82 -6.35 -3.30
C ILE A 192 13.53 -5.41 -4.46
N LEU A 193 14.43 -5.28 -5.44
CA LEU A 193 14.23 -4.41 -6.60
C LEU A 193 13.03 -4.83 -7.45
N LEU A 194 12.90 -6.13 -7.75
CA LEU A 194 11.75 -6.69 -8.46
C LEU A 194 10.46 -6.50 -7.65
N GLY A 195 10.51 -6.65 -6.33
CA GLY A 195 9.39 -6.43 -5.43
C GLY A 195 8.91 -4.98 -5.42
N ILE A 196 9.84 -4.02 -5.38
CA ILE A 196 9.53 -2.58 -5.51
C ILE A 196 8.89 -2.30 -6.86
N ALA A 197 9.50 -2.77 -7.95
CA ALA A 197 8.98 -2.57 -9.29
C ALA A 197 7.57 -3.17 -9.45
N ALA A 198 7.36 -4.40 -8.98
CA ALA A 198 6.06 -5.07 -9.00
C ALA A 198 5.02 -4.28 -8.19
N ASN A 199 5.38 -3.77 -7.00
CA ASN A 199 4.46 -3.00 -6.16
C ASN A 199 4.06 -1.67 -6.83
N LEU A 200 5.01 -0.98 -7.49
CA LEU A 200 4.71 0.23 -8.27
C LEU A 200 3.78 -0.06 -9.44
N VAL A 201 4.02 -1.16 -10.17
CA VAL A 201 3.15 -1.58 -11.29
C VAL A 201 1.74 -1.92 -10.79
N ILE A 202 1.63 -2.66 -9.67
CA ILE A 202 0.34 -2.99 -9.05
C ILE A 202 -0.39 -1.73 -8.58
N ALA A 203 0.30 -0.80 -7.93
CA ALA A 203 -0.27 0.47 -7.49
C ALA A 203 -0.83 1.27 -8.67
N ALA A 204 -0.06 1.40 -9.76
CA ALA A 204 -0.50 2.08 -10.98
C ALA A 204 -1.70 1.38 -11.63
N ALA A 205 -1.67 0.04 -11.71
CA ALA A 205 -2.76 -0.75 -12.27
C ALA A 205 -4.05 -0.60 -11.46
N ILE A 206 -3.96 -0.69 -10.12
CA ILE A 206 -5.08 -0.46 -9.20
C ILE A 206 -5.63 0.95 -9.37
N GLY A 207 -4.76 1.97 -9.40
CA GLY A 207 -5.16 3.36 -9.62
C GLY A 207 -5.94 3.55 -10.91
N LEU A 208 -5.46 2.98 -12.02
CA LEU A 208 -6.14 3.00 -13.31
C LEU A 208 -7.50 2.27 -13.28
N ILE A 209 -7.58 1.14 -12.59
CA ILE A 209 -8.82 0.38 -12.43
C ILE A 209 -9.83 1.18 -11.60
N LEU A 210 -9.42 1.80 -10.49
CA LEU A 210 -10.31 2.61 -9.66
C LEU A 210 -10.79 3.87 -10.38
N VAL A 211 -9.92 4.54 -11.15
CA VAL A 211 -10.33 5.68 -11.99
C VAL A 211 -11.38 5.25 -13.01
N ARG A 212 -11.19 4.10 -13.67
CA ARG A 212 -12.14 3.61 -14.69
C ARG A 212 -13.45 3.07 -14.11
N THR A 213 -13.41 2.42 -12.96
CA THR A 213 -14.57 1.70 -12.39
C THR A 213 -15.32 2.46 -11.29
N VAL A 214 -14.73 3.54 -10.76
CA VAL A 214 -15.33 4.37 -9.71
C VAL A 214 -15.39 5.82 -10.16
N ALA A 215 -14.25 6.47 -10.37
CA ALA A 215 -14.22 7.92 -10.60
C ALA A 215 -14.95 8.35 -11.88
N LYS A 216 -14.71 7.68 -13.02
CA LYS A 216 -15.36 8.01 -14.29
C LYS A 216 -16.89 7.81 -14.29
N PRO A 217 -17.45 6.69 -13.82
CA PRO A 217 -18.90 6.53 -13.72
C PRO A 217 -19.56 7.57 -12.80
N VAL A 218 -18.95 7.82 -11.64
CA VAL A 218 -19.48 8.77 -10.65
C VAL A 218 -19.47 10.20 -11.19
N THR A 219 -18.38 10.62 -11.83
CA THR A 219 -18.30 11.96 -12.47
C THR A 219 -19.25 12.11 -13.65
N ARG A 220 -19.52 11.04 -14.42
CA ARG A 220 -20.56 11.05 -15.48
C ARG A 220 -21.96 11.24 -14.90
N ILE A 221 -22.29 10.56 -13.81
CA ILE A 221 -23.58 10.73 -13.13
C ILE A 221 -23.72 12.17 -12.64
N SER A 222 -22.70 12.71 -11.97
CA SER A 222 -22.67 14.11 -11.54
C SER A 222 -22.85 15.10 -12.70
N ALA A 223 -22.17 14.87 -13.83
CA ALA A 223 -22.32 15.72 -15.01
C ALA A 223 -23.73 15.67 -15.61
N ASN A 224 -24.36 14.49 -15.65
CA ASN A 224 -25.74 14.36 -16.10
C ASN A 224 -26.73 15.05 -15.15
N LEU A 225 -26.51 14.98 -13.84
CA LEU A 225 -27.32 15.70 -12.85
C LEU A 225 -27.12 17.22 -12.95
N ALA A 226 -25.91 17.68 -13.25
CA ALA A 226 -25.63 19.10 -13.47
C ALA A 226 -26.38 19.68 -14.69
N ASN A 227 -26.83 18.85 -15.63
CA ASN A 227 -27.71 19.29 -16.72
C ASN A 227 -29.17 19.50 -16.26
N LEU A 228 -29.57 18.90 -15.13
CA LEU A 228 -30.92 19.04 -14.59
C LEU A 228 -31.06 20.31 -13.75
N ALA A 229 -30.06 20.60 -12.92
CA ALA A 229 -30.01 21.80 -12.09
C ALA A 229 -28.55 22.24 -11.84
N THR A 230 -28.33 23.56 -11.73
CA THR A 230 -27.04 24.16 -11.41
C THR A 230 -26.59 23.76 -10.00
N PRO A 231 -25.40 23.16 -9.84
CA PRO A 231 -24.92 22.72 -8.53
C PRO A 231 -24.81 23.87 -7.53
N PHE A 232 -25.22 23.62 -6.28
CA PHE A 232 -24.93 24.54 -5.18
C PHE A 232 -23.45 24.46 -4.75
N ASP A 233 -22.93 25.58 -4.23
CA ASP A 233 -21.63 25.59 -3.58
C ASP A 233 -21.74 24.94 -2.20
N THR A 234 -21.00 23.85 -2.01
CA THR A 234 -20.93 23.09 -0.75
C THR A 234 -19.69 23.44 0.07
N GLY A 235 -18.86 24.39 -0.39
CA GLY A 235 -17.56 24.71 0.19
C GLY A 235 -16.47 23.68 -0.14
N ARG A 236 -16.80 22.63 -0.91
CA ARG A 236 -15.88 21.55 -1.27
C ARG A 236 -15.75 21.41 -2.78
N GLN A 237 -14.50 21.45 -3.26
CA GLN A 237 -14.20 21.54 -4.71
C GLN A 237 -13.88 20.19 -5.38
N ASP A 238 -13.92 19.09 -4.64
CA ASP A 238 -13.70 17.74 -5.19
C ASP A 238 -14.98 17.16 -5.86
N GLU A 239 -14.87 15.96 -6.43
CA GLU A 239 -15.98 15.30 -7.11
C GLU A 239 -17.19 15.07 -6.22
N VAL A 240 -16.97 14.81 -4.93
CA VAL A 240 -18.07 14.51 -4.02
C VAL A 240 -18.75 15.81 -3.59
N GLY A 241 -18.03 16.93 -3.49
CA GLY A 241 -18.63 18.25 -3.25
C GLY A 241 -19.53 18.68 -4.41
N ARG A 242 -19.10 18.39 -5.64
CA ARG A 242 -19.89 18.65 -6.84
C ARG A 242 -21.14 17.75 -6.94
N ILE A 243 -21.02 16.47 -6.57
CA ILE A 243 -22.17 15.55 -6.50
C ILE A 243 -23.18 16.03 -5.48
N GLU A 244 -22.73 16.38 -4.29
CA GLU A 244 -23.57 16.89 -3.21
C GLU A 244 -24.32 18.15 -3.66
N GLY A 245 -23.61 19.12 -4.23
CA GLY A 245 -24.21 20.35 -4.76
C GLY A 245 -25.23 20.10 -5.87
N THR A 246 -24.96 19.18 -6.81
CA THR A 246 -25.94 18.80 -7.84
C THR A 246 -27.15 18.08 -7.25
N ALA A 247 -26.96 17.17 -6.30
CA ALA A 247 -28.05 16.39 -5.71
C ALA A 247 -29.00 17.29 -4.92
N GLN A 248 -28.45 18.22 -4.13
CA GLN A 248 -29.24 19.22 -3.40
C GLN A 248 -30.01 20.15 -4.34
N ALA A 249 -29.37 20.62 -5.43
CA ALA A 249 -30.03 21.47 -6.42
C ALA A 249 -31.21 20.77 -7.10
N VAL A 250 -31.01 19.52 -7.54
CA VAL A 250 -32.08 18.71 -8.16
C VAL A 250 -33.19 18.42 -7.15
N GLU A 251 -32.86 18.03 -5.92
CA GLU A 251 -33.85 17.78 -4.87
C GLU A 251 -34.71 19.02 -4.58
N GLN A 252 -34.07 20.19 -4.45
CA GLN A 252 -34.75 21.45 -4.17
C GLN A 252 -35.66 21.86 -5.33
N ALA A 253 -35.19 21.74 -6.57
CA ALA A 253 -36.00 22.03 -7.77
C ALA A 253 -37.25 21.13 -7.81
N PHE A 254 -37.11 19.82 -7.59
CA PHE A 254 -38.25 18.90 -7.56
C PHE A 254 -39.23 19.19 -6.42
N ARG A 255 -38.75 19.59 -5.24
CA ARG A 255 -39.62 19.99 -4.12
C ARG A 255 -40.42 21.25 -4.46
N GLU A 256 -39.80 22.26 -5.07
CA GLU A 256 -40.50 23.50 -5.43
C GLU A 256 -41.53 23.28 -6.55
N ILE A 257 -41.16 22.54 -7.60
CA ILE A 257 -42.07 22.14 -8.69
C ILE A 257 -43.27 21.38 -8.13
N SER A 258 -43.03 20.40 -7.23
CA SER A 258 -44.11 19.65 -6.59
C SER A 258 -45.04 20.54 -5.77
N GLY A 259 -44.50 21.57 -5.11
CA GLY A 259 -45.27 22.55 -4.34
C GLY A 259 -46.18 23.41 -5.22
N VAL A 260 -45.69 23.87 -6.38
CA VAL A 260 -46.48 24.65 -7.36
C VAL A 260 -47.56 23.78 -7.98
N LEU A 261 -47.23 22.54 -8.38
CA LEU A 261 -48.21 21.59 -8.92
C LEU A 261 -49.30 21.24 -7.89
N ALA A 262 -48.92 21.04 -6.63
CA ALA A 262 -49.89 20.78 -5.56
C ALA A 262 -50.85 21.97 -5.37
N ALA A 263 -50.35 23.20 -5.39
CA ALA A 263 -51.20 24.40 -5.30
C ALA A 263 -52.14 24.52 -6.51
N ALA A 264 -51.60 24.35 -7.72
CA ALA A 264 -52.39 24.39 -8.96
C ALA A 264 -53.49 23.31 -8.96
N SER A 265 -53.23 22.12 -8.39
CA SER A 265 -54.20 21.02 -8.33
C SER A 265 -55.43 21.32 -7.47
N VAL A 266 -55.32 22.25 -6.52
CA VAL A 266 -56.44 22.72 -5.68
C VAL A 266 -56.97 24.10 -6.12
N GLY A 267 -56.55 24.58 -7.31
CA GLY A 267 -56.97 25.87 -7.87
C GLY A 267 -56.25 27.09 -7.28
N ASP A 268 -55.22 26.90 -6.46
CA ASP A 268 -54.37 28.00 -5.98
C ASP A 268 -53.23 28.27 -6.97
N PHE A 269 -53.44 29.26 -7.84
CA PHE A 269 -52.42 29.68 -8.80
C PHE A 269 -51.48 30.76 -8.24
N SER A 270 -51.63 31.17 -6.97
CA SER A 270 -50.80 32.24 -6.40
C SER A 270 -49.32 31.84 -6.27
N LYS A 271 -49.05 30.54 -6.13
CA LYS A 271 -47.68 30.02 -6.03
C LYS A 271 -46.99 29.95 -7.38
N THR A 272 -45.77 30.45 -7.44
CA THR A 272 -44.86 30.34 -8.59
C THR A 272 -43.53 29.78 -8.11
N LEU A 273 -42.72 29.27 -9.03
CA LEU A 273 -41.32 29.02 -8.74
C LEU A 273 -40.63 30.35 -8.40
N SER A 274 -39.74 30.32 -7.41
CA SER A 274 -39.08 31.53 -6.89
C SER A 274 -37.62 31.63 -7.32
N GLN A 275 -37.02 30.51 -7.70
CA GLN A 275 -35.61 30.39 -8.00
C GLN A 275 -35.38 29.65 -9.32
N ASP A 276 -34.56 30.22 -10.20
CA ASP A 276 -34.05 29.53 -11.38
C ASP A 276 -32.96 28.55 -10.97
N PHE A 277 -33.25 27.27 -11.14
CA PHE A 277 -32.31 26.18 -10.88
C PHE A 277 -31.50 25.81 -12.14
N GLY A 278 -31.70 26.49 -13.28
CA GLY A 278 -30.95 26.28 -14.51
C GLY A 278 -31.14 24.90 -15.15
N GLY A 279 -30.48 24.65 -16.29
CA GLY A 279 -30.60 23.37 -16.99
C GLY A 279 -32.04 23.04 -17.41
N LEU A 280 -32.41 21.75 -17.36
CA LEU A 280 -33.78 21.30 -17.70
C LEU A 280 -34.83 21.86 -16.74
N SER A 281 -34.47 22.13 -15.49
CA SER A 281 -35.43 22.68 -14.52
C SER A 281 -35.91 24.09 -14.90
N SER A 282 -35.09 24.89 -15.59
CA SER A 282 -35.48 26.20 -16.14
C SER A 282 -36.54 26.08 -17.24
N GLU A 283 -36.46 25.05 -18.09
CA GLU A 283 -37.49 24.78 -19.11
C GLU A 283 -38.82 24.38 -18.46
N VAL A 284 -38.77 23.50 -17.45
CA VAL A 284 -39.95 23.10 -16.67
C VAL A 284 -40.55 24.29 -15.93
N GLU A 285 -39.70 25.16 -15.36
CA GLU A 285 -40.12 26.40 -14.73
C GLU A 285 -40.87 27.31 -15.71
N GLY A 286 -40.30 27.55 -16.89
CA GLY A 286 -40.92 28.38 -17.94
C GLY A 286 -42.30 27.85 -18.35
N ASN A 287 -42.42 26.53 -18.55
CA ASN A 287 -43.67 25.89 -18.90
C ASN A 287 -44.71 25.96 -17.77
N LEU A 288 -44.31 25.75 -16.51
CA LEU A 288 -45.21 25.86 -15.35
C LEU A 288 -45.66 27.30 -15.12
N ARG A 289 -44.76 28.27 -15.30
CA ARG A 289 -45.09 29.68 -15.23
C ARG A 289 -46.10 30.07 -16.30
N ALA A 290 -45.88 29.69 -17.56
CA ALA A 290 -46.84 29.93 -18.63
C ALA A 290 -48.21 29.29 -18.33
N MET A 291 -48.22 28.05 -17.83
CA MET A 291 -49.45 27.36 -17.42
C MET A 291 -50.20 28.12 -16.32
N THR A 292 -49.51 28.53 -15.26
CA THR A 292 -50.13 29.27 -14.14
C THR A 292 -50.62 30.65 -14.53
N GLU A 293 -49.88 31.38 -15.39
CA GLU A 293 -50.31 32.66 -15.95
C GLU A 293 -51.56 32.51 -16.83
N ASN A 294 -51.59 31.49 -17.69
CA ASN A 294 -52.77 31.19 -18.53
C ASN A 294 -54.01 30.84 -17.69
N LEU A 295 -53.86 30.02 -16.65
CA LEU A 295 -54.96 29.67 -15.75
C LEU A 295 -55.45 30.87 -14.93
N LYS A 296 -54.55 31.76 -14.49
CA LYS A 296 -54.93 33.05 -13.86
C LYS A 296 -55.71 33.94 -14.82
N ALA A 297 -55.29 34.05 -16.07
CA ALA A 297 -56.00 34.85 -17.07
C ALA A 297 -57.44 34.33 -17.26
N ILE A 298 -57.61 33.02 -17.38
CA ILE A 298 -58.92 32.35 -17.45
C ILE A 298 -59.76 32.67 -16.19
N ALA A 299 -59.18 32.55 -15.00
CA ALA A 299 -59.88 32.86 -13.74
C ALA A 299 -60.32 34.34 -13.64
N ASN A 300 -59.49 35.27 -14.11
CA ASN A 300 -59.80 36.69 -14.16
C ASN A 300 -60.95 37.00 -15.12
N VAL A 301 -60.93 36.42 -16.32
CA VAL A 301 -62.04 36.53 -17.29
C VAL A 301 -63.33 35.99 -16.67
N ALA A 302 -63.30 34.81 -16.05
CA ALA A 302 -64.46 34.22 -15.40
C ALA A 302 -65.01 35.13 -14.27
N THR A 303 -64.12 35.79 -13.51
CA THR A 303 -64.49 36.74 -12.46
C THR A 303 -65.12 38.01 -13.05
N ALA A 304 -64.60 38.53 -14.15
CA ALA A 304 -65.18 39.68 -14.84
C ALA A 304 -66.60 39.36 -15.35
N ILE A 305 -66.78 38.21 -16.00
CA ILE A 305 -68.10 37.71 -16.43
C ILE A 305 -69.05 37.58 -15.23
N ALA A 306 -68.59 37.00 -14.13
CA ALA A 306 -69.39 36.86 -12.90
C ALA A 306 -69.77 38.20 -12.27
N SER A 307 -68.94 39.23 -12.43
CA SER A 307 -69.22 40.61 -12.00
C SER A 307 -70.14 41.39 -12.95
N GLY A 308 -70.54 40.78 -14.07
CA GLY A 308 -71.43 41.38 -15.07
C GLY A 308 -70.71 42.17 -16.17
N ASP A 309 -69.38 42.18 -16.18
CA ASP A 309 -68.61 42.75 -17.28
C ASP A 309 -68.51 41.75 -18.43
N LEU A 310 -69.41 41.89 -19.40
CA LEU A 310 -69.42 41.10 -20.62
C LEU A 310 -68.61 41.77 -21.75
N THR A 311 -67.88 42.86 -21.50
CA THR A 311 -67.09 43.54 -22.54
C THR A 311 -65.68 43.00 -22.68
N VAL A 312 -65.23 42.16 -21.74
CA VAL A 312 -63.92 41.52 -21.75
C VAL A 312 -63.70 40.71 -23.02
N GLU A 313 -62.51 40.81 -23.59
CA GLU A 313 -62.09 39.99 -24.73
C GLU A 313 -61.42 38.70 -24.24
N THR A 314 -61.86 37.57 -24.79
CA THR A 314 -61.26 36.27 -24.53
C THR A 314 -60.35 35.90 -25.70
N GLN A 315 -59.09 35.58 -25.42
CA GLN A 315 -58.16 35.12 -26.45
C GLN A 315 -57.90 33.62 -26.29
N ARG A 316 -58.19 32.85 -27.34
CA ARG A 316 -57.89 31.42 -27.42
C ARG A 316 -56.39 31.21 -27.59
N LEU A 317 -55.78 30.38 -26.74
CA LEU A 317 -54.33 30.13 -26.77
C LEU A 317 -53.91 29.12 -27.84
N SER A 318 -54.78 28.15 -28.15
CA SER A 318 -54.54 27.17 -29.22
C SER A 318 -55.85 26.57 -29.70
N GLU A 319 -55.81 25.83 -30.81
CA GLU A 319 -56.96 25.07 -31.27
C GLU A 319 -57.45 24.00 -30.26
N GLN A 320 -56.63 23.66 -29.25
CA GLN A 320 -56.97 22.67 -28.22
C GLN A 320 -57.28 23.30 -26.85
N ASP A 321 -57.36 24.64 -26.76
CA ASP A 321 -57.63 25.36 -25.52
C ASP A 321 -59.10 25.23 -25.09
N VAL A 322 -59.43 24.10 -24.45
CA VAL A 322 -60.80 23.75 -24.03
C VAL A 322 -61.40 24.84 -23.14
N LEU A 323 -60.61 25.41 -22.22
CA LEU A 323 -61.10 26.43 -21.29
C LEU A 323 -61.36 27.76 -22.00
N GLY A 324 -60.45 28.19 -22.87
CA GLY A 324 -60.63 29.40 -23.68
C GLY A 324 -61.87 29.31 -24.59
N ILE A 325 -62.04 28.17 -25.29
CA ILE A 325 -63.21 27.93 -26.14
C ILE A 325 -64.52 27.98 -25.34
N ALA A 326 -64.54 27.35 -24.17
CA ALA A 326 -65.73 27.34 -23.32
C ALA A 326 -66.09 28.74 -22.82
N LEU A 327 -65.11 29.55 -22.44
CA LEU A 327 -65.32 30.94 -22.02
C LEU A 327 -65.84 31.83 -23.17
N GLU A 328 -65.27 31.68 -24.36
CA GLU A 328 -65.70 32.42 -25.56
C GLU A 328 -67.17 32.11 -25.88
N GLN A 329 -67.54 30.83 -25.91
CA GLN A 329 -68.92 30.40 -26.14
C GLN A 329 -69.87 30.88 -25.03
N MET A 330 -69.43 30.84 -23.77
CA MET A 330 -70.22 31.33 -22.64
C MET A 330 -70.49 32.83 -22.78
N LEU A 331 -69.47 33.62 -23.14
CA LEU A 331 -69.59 35.07 -23.31
C LEU A 331 -70.51 35.42 -24.48
N GLU A 332 -70.39 34.72 -25.61
CA GLU A 332 -71.28 34.88 -26.77
C GLU A 332 -72.75 34.64 -26.37
N LYS A 333 -73.02 33.55 -25.65
CA LYS A 333 -74.38 33.22 -25.18
C LYS A 333 -74.91 34.23 -24.18
N LEU A 334 -74.09 34.66 -23.20
CA LEU A 334 -74.49 35.66 -22.22
C LEU A 334 -74.78 37.02 -22.86
N ARG A 335 -73.94 37.47 -23.80
CA ARG A 335 -74.18 38.70 -24.58
C ARG A 335 -75.50 38.63 -25.34
N ALA A 336 -75.76 37.52 -26.03
CA ALA A 336 -77.01 37.31 -26.76
C ALA A 336 -78.24 37.39 -25.84
N VAL A 337 -78.19 36.73 -24.69
CA VAL A 337 -79.29 36.75 -23.69
C VAL A 337 -79.51 38.16 -23.15
N VAL A 338 -78.46 38.93 -22.86
CA VAL A 338 -78.57 40.33 -22.40
C VAL A 338 -79.16 41.22 -23.50
N THR A 339 -78.74 41.05 -24.76
CA THR A 339 -79.32 41.79 -25.90
C THR A 339 -80.80 41.47 -26.10
N GLU A 340 -81.19 40.20 -26.00
CA GLU A 340 -82.58 39.76 -26.10
C GLU A 340 -83.43 40.31 -24.94
N ALA A 341 -82.92 40.23 -23.71
CA ALA A 341 -83.59 40.77 -22.53
C ALA A 341 -83.75 42.31 -22.60
N SER A 342 -82.71 43.01 -23.08
CA SER A 342 -82.77 44.46 -23.30
C SER A 342 -83.78 44.83 -24.39
N SER A 343 -83.84 44.07 -25.48
CA SER A 343 -84.82 44.26 -26.55
C SER A 343 -86.25 43.98 -26.05
N ALA A 344 -86.44 42.92 -25.28
CA ALA A 344 -87.73 42.59 -24.65
C ALA A 344 -88.17 43.67 -23.66
N ALA A 345 -87.26 44.16 -22.81
CA ALA A 345 -87.53 45.27 -21.91
C ALA A 345 -87.87 46.57 -22.67
N GLY A 346 -87.18 46.83 -23.79
CA GLY A 346 -87.49 47.94 -24.69
C GLY A 346 -88.88 47.82 -25.30
N ASN A 347 -89.26 46.63 -25.77
CA ASN A 347 -90.60 46.34 -26.30
C ASN A 347 -91.68 46.48 -25.23
N VAL A 348 -91.42 46.02 -24.00
CA VAL A 348 -92.35 46.18 -22.87
C VAL A 348 -92.47 47.65 -22.45
N SER A 349 -91.37 48.41 -22.42
CA SER A 349 -91.40 49.85 -22.15
C SER A 349 -92.19 50.59 -23.22
N ALA A 350 -91.90 50.33 -24.50
CA ALA A 350 -92.61 50.94 -25.62
C ALA A 350 -94.11 50.60 -25.60
N GLY A 351 -94.46 49.33 -25.36
CA GLY A 351 -95.85 48.90 -25.19
C GLY A 351 -96.54 49.51 -23.96
N SER A 352 -95.80 49.71 -22.85
CA SER A 352 -96.33 50.40 -21.67
C SER A 352 -96.53 51.89 -21.92
N GLN A 353 -95.66 52.53 -22.71
CA GLN A 353 -95.82 53.91 -23.16
C GLN A 353 -97.04 54.05 -24.08
N GLU A 354 -97.25 53.15 -25.04
CA GLU A 354 -98.44 53.13 -25.91
C GLU A 354 -99.75 52.92 -25.13
N LEU A 355 -99.76 51.99 -24.16
CA LEU A 355 -100.90 51.77 -23.27
C LEU A 355 -101.18 52.99 -22.39
N SER A 356 -100.14 53.63 -21.86
CA SER A 356 -100.27 54.87 -21.09
C SER A 356 -100.80 56.02 -21.94
N SER A 357 -100.37 56.16 -23.19
CA SER A 357 -100.86 57.21 -24.10
C SER A 357 -102.25 56.94 -24.67
N SER A 358 -102.73 55.69 -24.63
CA SER A 358 -104.08 55.31 -25.05
C SER A 358 -105.11 55.35 -23.90
N ALA A 359 -104.65 55.56 -22.67
CA ALA A 359 -105.48 55.63 -21.46
C ALA A 359 -105.75 57.07 -20.97
N GLU A 360 -105.09 58.08 -21.56
CA GLU A 360 -105.50 59.49 -21.54
C GLU A 360 -106.49 59.79 -22.68
#